data_AF-A0A5D0RIU4-F1
#
_entry.id   AF-A0A5D0RIU4-F1
#
_cell.length_a   1.000
_cell.length_b   1.000
_cell.length_c   1.000
_cell.angle_alpha   90.00
_cell.angle_beta   90.00
_cell.angle_gamma   90.00
#
_symmetry.space_group_name_H-M   'P 1'
#
loop_
_entity.id
_entity.type
_entity.pdbx_description
1 polymer ?
#
loop_
_entity_poly.entity_id
_entity_poly.type
_entity_poly.pdbx_seq_one_letter_code
_entity_poly.pdbx_strand_id
1 'polypeptide(L)'
;MRNLPATIDPEYWMRSVLSSRDACRGGVIKRQIRDVERIVGREAFLAEMDRRGFQTLENGNHFIVCCNAQPIRRVRACGSPARAGD
;
A
#
# COMPACT_ATOMS: atom_id res chain seq x y z
N MET A 1 -18.18 5.55 0.84
CA MET A 1 -18.13 4.16 0.32
C MET A 1 -18.46 4.22 -1.16
N ARG A 2 -17.61 3.74 -2.06
CA ARG A 2 -18.00 3.52 -3.46
C ARG A 2 -18.43 2.07 -3.59
N ASN A 3 -19.62 1.84 -4.12
CA ASN A 3 -20.01 0.54 -4.65
C ASN A 3 -19.05 0.22 -5.80
N LEU A 4 -18.11 -0.69 -5.57
CA LEU A 4 -17.29 -1.26 -6.63
C LEU A 4 -18.20 -2.21 -7.43
N PRO A 5 -18.12 -2.22 -8.77
CA PRO A 5 -18.94 -3.12 -9.60
C PRO A 5 -18.76 -4.58 -9.17
N ALA A 6 -19.80 -5.38 -9.41
CA ALA A 6 -19.95 -6.76 -8.89
C ALA A 6 -18.74 -7.66 -9.18
N THR A 7 -18.03 -7.42 -10.30
CA THR A 7 -16.78 -8.10 -10.62
C THR A 7 -15.84 -7.09 -11.27
N ILE A 8 -14.72 -6.81 -10.62
CA ILE A 8 -13.60 -6.10 -11.23
C ILE A 8 -12.65 -7.17 -11.72
N ASP A 9 -12.21 -7.06 -12.98
CA ASP A 9 -11.18 -7.94 -13.52
C ASP A 9 -9.88 -7.78 -12.69
N PRO A 10 -9.39 -8.86 -12.04
CA PRO A 10 -8.19 -8.83 -11.22
C PRO A 10 -6.95 -8.31 -11.97
N GLU A 11 -6.75 -8.75 -13.21
CA GLU A 11 -5.60 -8.41 -14.04
C GLU A 11 -5.63 -6.94 -14.45
N TYR A 12 -6.81 -6.46 -14.85
CA TYR A 12 -7.01 -5.05 -15.17
C TYR A 12 -6.75 -4.16 -13.95
N TRP A 13 -7.27 -4.54 -12.79
CA TRP A 13 -7.07 -3.79 -11.55
C TRP A 13 -5.60 -3.74 -11.15
N MET A 14 -4.91 -4.89 -11.18
CA MET A 14 -3.48 -4.98 -10.87
C MET A 14 -2.67 -4.10 -11.81
N ARG A 15 -2.94 -4.18 -13.11
CA ARG A 15 -2.30 -3.35 -14.14
C ARG A 15 -2.52 -1.87 -13.89
N SER A 16 -3.75 -1.45 -13.59
CA SER A 16 -4.09 -0.05 -13.31
C SER A 16 -3.34 0.49 -12.09
N VAL A 17 -3.22 -0.30 -11.03
CA VAL A 17 -2.47 0.07 -9.82
C VAL A 17 -0.98 0.24 -10.15
N LEU A 18 -0.40 -0.73 -10.86
CA LEU A 18 1.03 -0.79 -11.18
C LEU A 18 1.45 0.18 -12.29
N SER A 19 0.53 0.63 -13.14
CA SER A 19 0.77 1.64 -14.17
C SER A 19 0.50 3.06 -13.68
N SER A 20 0.18 3.25 -12.39
CA SER A 20 -0.05 4.58 -11.84
C SER A 20 1.24 5.42 -11.88
N ARG A 21 1.08 6.75 -11.95
CA ARG A 21 2.21 7.68 -11.97
C ARG A 21 3.15 7.46 -10.78
N ASP A 22 2.61 7.21 -9.59
CA ASP A 22 3.41 6.97 -8.40
C ASP A 22 4.18 5.66 -8.49
N ALA A 23 3.54 4.58 -8.95
CA ALA A 23 4.21 3.29 -9.15
C ALA A 23 5.38 3.40 -10.14
N CYS A 24 5.16 4.07 -11.28
CA CYS A 24 6.19 4.25 -12.31
C CYS A 24 7.34 5.18 -11.89
N ARG A 25 7.14 6.07 -10.91
CA ARG A 25 8.14 7.06 -10.47
C ARG A 25 8.83 6.72 -9.15
N GLY A 26 8.59 5.52 -8.62
CA GLY A 26 9.15 5.13 -7.33
C GLY A 26 8.48 5.77 -6.12
N GLY A 27 7.23 6.21 -6.26
CA GLY A 27 6.42 6.80 -5.21
C GLY A 27 5.80 5.78 -4.26
N VAL A 28 4.68 6.14 -3.65
CA VAL A 28 3.95 5.31 -2.70
C VAL A 28 2.52 5.15 -3.15
N ILE A 29 2.03 3.91 -3.20
CA ILE A 29 0.61 3.63 -3.43
C ILE A 29 -0.05 3.11 -2.15
N LYS A 30 -1.32 3.48 -1.94
CA LYS A 30 -2.13 3.03 -0.81
C LYS A 30 -3.37 2.31 -1.30
N ARG A 31 -3.65 1.11 -0.76
CA ARG A 31 -4.81 0.28 -1.15
C ARG A 31 -5.50 -0.28 0.10
N GLN A 32 -6.82 -0.40 0.05
CA GLN A 32 -7.56 -1.06 1.15
C GLN A 32 -7.34 -2.56 1.09
N ILE A 33 -7.01 -3.18 2.23
CA ILE A 33 -6.74 -4.62 2.33
C ILE A 33 -7.96 -5.41 1.81
N ARG A 34 -9.17 -5.05 2.25
CA ARG A 34 -10.42 -5.69 1.79
C ARG A 34 -10.62 -5.66 0.27
N ASP A 35 -10.16 -4.61 -0.41
CA ASP A 35 -10.32 -4.50 -1.86
C ASP A 35 -9.28 -5.37 -2.56
N VAL A 36 -8.06 -5.42 -2.04
CA VAL A 36 -7.01 -6.32 -2.53
C VAL A 36 -7.46 -7.77 -2.39
N GLU A 37 -7.89 -8.17 -1.19
CA GLU A 37 -8.34 -9.52 -0.90
C GLU A 37 -9.52 -9.95 -1.77
N ARG A 38 -10.51 -9.07 -1.94
CA ARG A 38 -11.69 -9.36 -2.75
C ARG A 38 -11.42 -9.41 -4.25
N ILE A 39 -10.51 -8.57 -4.77
CA ILE A 39 -10.32 -8.41 -6.22
C ILE A 39 -9.23 -9.34 -6.75
N VAL A 40 -8.04 -9.33 -6.14
CA VAL A 40 -6.86 -10.07 -6.65
C VAL A 40 -6.39 -11.19 -5.72
N GLY A 41 -6.80 -11.14 -4.46
CA GLY A 41 -6.26 -12.02 -3.42
C GLY A 41 -4.96 -11.47 -2.84
N ARG A 42 -4.81 -11.64 -1.52
CA ARG A 42 -3.66 -11.14 -0.75
C ARG A 42 -2.34 -11.70 -1.27
N GLU A 43 -2.25 -13.01 -1.43
CA GLU A 43 -1.01 -13.69 -1.81
C GLU A 43 -0.53 -13.26 -3.19
N ALA A 44 -1.42 -13.24 -4.19
CA ALA A 44 -1.09 -12.81 -5.54
C ALA A 44 -0.61 -11.34 -5.56
N PHE A 45 -1.24 -10.46 -4.78
CA PHE A 45 -0.80 -9.07 -4.66
C PHE A 45 0.61 -8.97 -4.07
N LEU A 46 0.87 -9.63 -2.93
CA LEU A 46 2.17 -9.57 -2.26
C LEU A 46 3.28 -10.20 -3.10
N ALA A 47 3.02 -11.32 -3.77
CA ALA A 47 3.96 -11.96 -4.68
C ALA A 47 4.36 -11.03 -5.84
N GLU A 48 3.41 -10.30 -6.41
CA GLU A 48 3.68 -9.34 -7.48
C GLU A 48 4.47 -8.11 -6.99
N MET A 49 4.23 -7.64 -5.75
CA MET A 49 5.04 -6.57 -5.16
C MET A 49 6.48 -7.04 -4.93
N ASP A 50 6.66 -8.24 -4.38
CA ASP A 50 7.98 -8.83 -4.11
C ASP A 50 8.77 -9.06 -5.41
N ARG A 51 8.11 -9.60 -6.45
CA ARG A 51 8.71 -9.80 -7.78
C ARG A 51 9.24 -8.49 -8.40
N ARG A 52 8.67 -7.35 -8.03
CA ARG A 52 9.10 -6.01 -8.51
C ARG A 52 10.15 -5.36 -7.61
N GLY A 53 10.52 -5.99 -6.50
CA GLY A 53 11.40 -5.41 -5.49
C GLY A 53 10.73 -4.27 -4.70
N PHE A 54 9.40 -4.24 -4.67
CA PHE A 54 8.64 -3.28 -3.88
C PHE A 54 8.46 -3.77 -2.46
N GLN A 55 8.45 -2.84 -1.51
CA GLN A 55 8.21 -3.15 -0.12
C GLN A 55 6.76 -2.79 0.26
N THR A 56 6.02 -3.75 0.80
CA THR A 56 4.62 -3.57 1.21
C THR A 56 4.51 -3.55 2.73
N LEU A 57 3.88 -2.51 3.26
CA LEU A 57 3.57 -2.33 4.68
C LEU A 57 2.08 -2.50 4.91
N GLU A 58 1.72 -3.06 6.06
CA GLU A 58 0.35 -2.99 6.57
C GLU A 58 0.22 -1.92 7.64
N ASN A 59 -0.82 -1.10 7.52
CA ASN A 59 -1.16 -0.10 8.52
C ASN A 59 -2.68 0.10 8.61
N GLY A 60 -3.27 -0.42 9.69
CA GLY A 60 -4.71 -0.54 9.81
C GLY A 60 -5.30 -1.32 8.64
N ASN A 61 -6.32 -0.79 8.00
CA ASN A 61 -7.02 -1.46 6.90
C ASN A 61 -6.38 -1.25 5.52
N HIS A 62 -5.10 -0.89 5.45
CA HIS A 62 -4.43 -0.54 4.21
C HIS A 62 -3.09 -1.25 4.04
N PHE A 63 -2.84 -1.64 2.79
CA PHE A 63 -1.50 -1.81 2.28
C PHE A 63 -0.93 -0.45 1.85
N ILE A 64 0.30 -0.17 2.25
CA ILE A 64 1.12 0.95 1.81
C ILE A 64 2.32 0.35 1.09
N VAL A 65 2.39 0.51 -0.22
CA VAL A 65 3.49 -0.05 -1.03
C VAL A 65 4.44 1.07 -1.40
N CYS A 66 5.70 0.92 -1.02
CA CYS A 66 6.81 1.72 -1.53
C CYS A 66 7.25 1.13 -2.88
N CYS A 67 7.02 1.84 -3.98
CA CYS A 67 7.29 1.37 -5.34
C CYS A 67 8.77 1.49 -5.74
N ASN A 68 9.67 1.24 -4.80
CA ASN A 68 11.11 1.29 -4.96
C ASN A 68 11.77 0.35 -3.92
N ALA A 69 13.09 0.16 -4.04
CA ALA A 69 13.87 -0.70 -3.15
C ALA A 69 14.60 0.08 -2.03
N GLN A 70 14.22 1.32 -1.75
CA GLN A 70 14.85 2.13 -0.70
C GLN A 70 14.42 1.63 0.68
N PRO A 71 15.31 1.64 1.70
CA PRO A 71 14.99 1.11 3.01
C PRO A 71 13.88 1.91 3.71
N ILE A 72 12.93 1.21 4.31
CA ILE A 72 11.86 1.81 5.12
C ILE A 72 12.39 2.17 6.50
N ARG A 73 12.16 3.41 6.93
CA ARG A 73 12.50 3.91 8.27
C ARG A 73 11.28 4.50 8.97
N ARG A 74 11.02 4.11 10.21
CA ARG A 74 9.99 4.72 11.06
C ARG A 74 10.56 5.98 11.72
N VAL A 75 10.12 7.14 11.27
CA VAL A 75 10.48 8.43 11.88
C VAL A 75 9.52 8.75 13.03
N ARG A 76 10.04 9.25 14.14
CA ARG A 76 9.25 9.81 15.26
C ARG A 76 9.63 11.27 15.46
N ALA A 77 8.68 12.11 15.82
CA ALA A 77 9.02 13.43 16.33
C ALA A 77 9.84 13.25 17.62
N CYS A 78 10.90 14.04 17.78
CA CYS A 78 11.57 14.16 19.07
C CYS A 78 10.53 14.64 20.10
N GLY A 79 10.48 14.00 21.27
CA GLY A 79 9.45 14.28 22.27
C GLY A 79 9.44 15.76 22.64
N SER A 80 8.30 16.42 22.48
CA SER A 80 8.01 17.60 23.29
C SER A 80 7.97 17.12 24.75
N PRO A 81 8.66 17.78 25.71
CA PRO A 81 8.65 17.32 27.10
C PRO A 81 7.21 17.24 27.58
N ALA A 82 6.88 16.13 28.25
CA ALA A 82 5.60 15.95 28.90
C ALA A 82 5.26 17.23 29.69
N ARG A 83 4.05 17.77 29.49
CA ARG A 83 3.53 18.80 30.38
C ARG A 83 3.48 18.20 31.78
N ALA A 84 4.42 18.56 32.63
CA ALA A 84 4.22 18.55 34.07
C ALA A 84 3.10 19.55 34.35
N GLY A 85 2.10 19.13 35.10
CA GLY A 85 0.96 19.96 35.47
C GLY A 85 0.09 19.24 36.48
N ASP A 86 0.52 19.41 37.74
CA ASP A 86 -0.21 19.56 39.02
C ASP A 86 -1.50 18.78 39.28
#